data_AF-A0A9W7AU11-F1
#
_entry.id   AF-A0A9W7AU11-F1
#
_cell.length_a   1.000
_cell.length_b   1.000
_cell.length_c   1.000
_cell.angle_alpha   90.00
_cell.angle_beta   90.00
_cell.angle_gamma   90.00
#
_symmetry.space_group_name_H-M   'P 1'
#
loop_
_entity.id
_entity.type
_entity.pdbx_description
1 polymer ?
#
loop_
_entity_poly.entity_id
_entity_poly.type
_entity_poly.pdbx_seq_one_letter_code
_entity_poly.pdbx_strand_id
1 'polypeptide(L)'
;LTVPISIYGIYGHLSNYNQPRVQKYVVRILWMVPLYSLQSWLSLRFHDSSSVWIESLRDMYESYTLASFLYYLIEVLGGEEITRTLLDQPEQTYGRHGRFMSLFFSDWSGPLFLSRCKWGVLQYVVVKVFCVVLTILCEAAGTYGNGEFSLTSGYFYVTFFANVSQCLVSCGSSQLFYAVKLSLMAIGAKPYGKFACVKGVVFFTWWQGVGIAVLTNYGIIHERGTWSQDDVADGLQDYLITVEMLFFAIAHMYTFSYTEY
;
A
#
# COMPACT_ATOMS: atom_id res chain seq x y z
N LEU A 1 12.45 -17.73 -2.47
CA LEU A 1 11.50 -18.44 -1.59
C LEU A 1 10.13 -17.75 -1.55
N THR A 2 10.09 -16.42 -1.46
CA THR A 2 8.83 -15.63 -1.46
C THR A 2 7.91 -15.93 -2.64
N VAL A 3 8.43 -15.81 -3.87
CA VAL A 3 7.63 -16.00 -5.11
C VAL A 3 6.90 -17.35 -5.18
N PRO A 4 7.55 -18.53 -5.02
CA PRO A 4 6.83 -19.81 -5.08
C PRO A 4 5.79 -19.97 -3.96
N ILE A 5 6.05 -19.46 -2.76
CA ILE A 5 5.10 -19.47 -1.63
C ILE A 5 3.85 -18.66 -2.00
N SER A 6 4.02 -17.43 -2.50
CA SER A 6 2.91 -16.58 -2.92
C SER A 6 2.15 -17.17 -4.11
N ILE A 7 2.85 -17.72 -5.11
CA ILE A 7 2.22 -18.37 -6.28
C ILE A 7 1.38 -19.57 -5.83
N TYR A 8 1.87 -20.39 -4.89
CA TYR A 8 1.08 -21.49 -4.34
C TYR A 8 -0.21 -21.02 -3.69
N GLY A 9 -0.16 -19.95 -2.89
CA GLY A 9 -1.35 -19.33 -2.31
C GLY A 9 -2.34 -18.81 -3.37
N ILE A 10 -1.84 -18.11 -4.39
CA ILE A 10 -2.65 -17.60 -5.51
C ILE A 10 -3.30 -18.76 -6.29
N TYR A 11 -2.52 -19.80 -6.60
CA TYR A 11 -3.03 -20.99 -7.28
C TYR A 11 -4.15 -21.65 -6.49
N GLY A 12 -4.02 -21.78 -5.17
CA GLY A 12 -5.08 -22.30 -4.31
C GLY A 12 -6.41 -21.57 -4.44
N HIS A 13 -6.40 -20.23 -4.53
CA HIS A 13 -7.61 -19.42 -4.79
C HIS A 13 -8.16 -19.59 -6.20
N LEU A 14 -7.29 -19.69 -7.21
CA LEU A 14 -7.71 -19.86 -8.60
C LEU A 14 -8.29 -21.26 -8.87
N SER A 15 -7.76 -22.29 -8.23
CA SER A 15 -8.27 -23.66 -8.32
C SER A 15 -9.58 -23.85 -7.55
N ASN A 16 -9.78 -23.10 -6.46
CA ASN A 16 -10.98 -23.17 -5.62
C ASN A 16 -11.77 -21.85 -5.68
N TYR A 17 -12.17 -21.45 -6.88
CA TYR A 17 -12.78 -20.14 -7.13
C TYR A 17 -14.29 -20.11 -6.85
N ASN A 18 -14.68 -20.47 -5.62
CA ASN A 18 -16.08 -20.61 -5.17
C ASN A 18 -16.83 -19.28 -5.04
N GLN A 19 -16.15 -18.22 -4.58
CA GLN A 19 -16.72 -16.90 -4.33
C GLN A 19 -16.04 -15.81 -5.18
N PRO A 20 -16.35 -15.74 -6.49
CA PRO A 20 -15.62 -14.91 -7.44
C PRO A 20 -15.69 -13.41 -7.13
N ARG A 21 -16.76 -12.95 -6.46
CA ARG A 21 -16.93 -11.54 -6.07
C ARG A 21 -15.90 -11.09 -5.05
N VAL A 22 -15.54 -11.97 -4.11
CA VAL A 22 -14.57 -11.68 -3.03
C VAL A 22 -13.17 -12.10 -3.43
N GLN A 23 -13.00 -13.32 -3.95
CA GLN A 23 -11.69 -13.90 -4.25
C GLN A 23 -10.92 -13.13 -5.32
N LYS A 24 -11.60 -12.45 -6.26
CA LYS A 24 -10.92 -11.56 -7.23
C LYS A 24 -10.07 -10.48 -6.54
N TYR A 25 -10.54 -9.94 -5.41
CA TYR A 25 -9.80 -8.92 -4.66
C TYR A 25 -8.70 -9.55 -3.80
N VAL A 26 -8.94 -10.74 -3.24
CA VAL A 26 -7.91 -11.50 -2.51
C VAL A 26 -6.73 -11.82 -3.41
N VAL A 27 -6.98 -12.34 -4.63
CA VAL A 27 -5.92 -12.63 -5.60
C VAL A 27 -5.12 -11.37 -5.94
N ARG A 28 -5.79 -10.23 -6.16
CA ARG A 28 -5.11 -8.93 -6.40
C ARG A 28 -4.22 -8.51 -5.23
N ILE A 29 -4.66 -8.72 -3.99
CA ILE A 29 -3.85 -8.43 -2.80
C ILE A 29 -2.64 -9.38 -2.71
N LEU A 30 -2.86 -10.69 -2.92
CA LEU A 30 -1.80 -11.69 -2.82
C LEU A 30 -0.66 -11.48 -3.82
N TRP A 31 -0.94 -10.86 -4.98
CA TRP A 31 0.05 -10.51 -5.98
C TRP A 31 1.02 -9.40 -5.54
N MET A 32 0.68 -8.62 -4.50
CA MET A 32 1.57 -7.56 -3.98
C MET A 32 2.92 -8.13 -3.55
N VAL A 33 2.90 -9.19 -2.75
CA VAL A 33 4.10 -9.79 -2.17
C VAL A 33 5.11 -10.33 -3.22
N PRO A 34 4.71 -11.17 -4.20
CA PRO A 34 5.64 -11.66 -5.21
C PRO A 34 6.14 -10.53 -6.12
N LEU A 35 5.29 -9.55 -6.47
CA LEU A 35 5.71 -8.41 -7.28
C LEU A 35 6.77 -7.57 -6.56
N TYR A 36 6.55 -7.24 -5.28
CA TYR A 36 7.50 -6.46 -4.49
C TYR A 36 8.83 -7.18 -4.34
N SER A 37 8.79 -8.49 -4.04
CA SER A 37 10.03 -9.28 -3.91
C SER A 37 10.80 -9.40 -5.22
N LEU A 38 10.12 -9.49 -6.36
CA LEU A 38 10.75 -9.58 -7.67
C LEU A 38 11.32 -8.21 -8.08
N GLN A 39 10.56 -7.15 -7.88
CA GLN A 39 10.96 -5.78 -8.20
C GLN A 39 12.19 -5.38 -7.39
N SER A 40 12.17 -5.54 -6.07
CA SER A 40 13.33 -5.21 -5.23
C SER A 40 14.56 -6.08 -5.55
N TRP A 41 14.37 -7.36 -5.90
CA TRP A 41 15.49 -8.18 -6.38
C TRP A 41 16.05 -7.71 -7.74
N LEU A 42 15.19 -7.29 -8.66
CA LEU A 42 15.60 -6.74 -9.96
C LEU A 42 16.33 -5.41 -9.79
N SER A 43 15.84 -4.52 -8.94
CA SER A 43 16.49 -3.24 -8.60
C SER A 43 17.89 -3.48 -8.04
N LEU A 44 18.04 -4.42 -7.11
CA LEU A 44 19.34 -4.89 -6.58
C LEU A 44 20.26 -5.58 -7.60
N ARG A 45 19.74 -6.02 -8.75
CA ARG A 45 20.55 -6.68 -9.77
C ARG A 45 21.00 -5.71 -10.86
N PHE A 46 20.15 -4.73 -11.15
CA PHE A 46 20.25 -3.76 -12.21
C PHE A 46 20.25 -2.35 -11.59
N HIS A 47 21.31 -2.04 -10.82
CA HIS A 47 21.54 -0.76 -10.12
C HIS A 47 21.59 0.50 -10.98
N ASP A 48 21.39 0.38 -12.29
CA ASP A 48 21.37 1.53 -13.20
C ASP A 48 20.04 2.29 -13.07
N SER A 49 19.82 3.31 -13.92
CA SER A 49 18.60 4.13 -14.04
C SER A 49 17.27 3.36 -14.19
N SER A 50 17.30 2.02 -14.18
CA SER A 50 16.14 1.13 -14.12
C SER A 50 15.51 1.07 -12.71
N SER A 51 16.22 1.42 -11.64
CA SER A 51 15.68 1.40 -10.27
C SER A 51 14.43 2.28 -10.15
N VAL A 52 14.51 3.54 -10.57
CA VAL A 52 13.41 4.52 -10.53
C VAL A 52 12.13 4.00 -11.22
N TRP A 53 12.28 3.27 -12.33
CA TRP A 53 11.16 2.65 -13.03
C TRP A 53 10.53 1.50 -12.26
N ILE A 54 11.37 0.64 -11.70
CA ILE A 54 10.94 -0.52 -10.91
C ILE A 54 10.20 -0.04 -9.66
N GLU A 55 10.72 0.98 -8.98
CA GLU A 55 10.10 1.59 -7.80
C GLU A 55 8.76 2.27 -8.14
N SER A 56 8.70 3.01 -9.25
CA SER A 56 7.47 3.64 -9.73
C SER A 56 6.35 2.61 -9.97
N LEU A 57 6.69 1.44 -10.51
CA LEU A 57 5.73 0.35 -10.70
C LEU A 57 5.27 -0.27 -9.38
N ARG A 58 6.18 -0.42 -8.41
CA ARG A 58 5.89 -0.92 -7.06
C ARG A 58 4.88 -0.01 -6.35
N ASP A 59 5.10 1.30 -6.44
CA ASP A 59 4.24 2.34 -5.90
C ASP A 59 2.84 2.34 -6.51
N MET A 60 2.75 2.14 -7.83
CA MET A 60 1.46 2.02 -8.51
C MET A 60 0.70 0.79 -8.02
N TYR A 61 1.38 -0.34 -7.82
CA TYR A 61 0.76 -1.56 -7.31
C TYR A 61 0.30 -1.44 -5.86
N GLU A 62 1.00 -0.63 -5.04
CA GLU A 62 0.56 -0.29 -3.68
C GLU A 62 -0.85 0.30 -3.69
N SER A 63 -1.06 1.31 -4.53
CA SER A 63 -2.34 2.00 -4.65
C SER A 63 -3.46 1.07 -5.12
N TYR A 64 -3.13 0.17 -6.05
CA TYR A 64 -4.06 -0.85 -6.53
C TYR A 64 -4.43 -1.87 -5.44
N THR A 65 -3.48 -2.22 -4.59
CA THR A 65 -3.70 -3.14 -3.47
C THR A 65 -4.59 -2.51 -2.41
N LEU A 66 -4.35 -1.25 -2.04
CA LEU A 66 -5.23 -0.52 -1.11
C LEU A 66 -6.66 -0.37 -1.66
N ALA A 67 -6.81 -0.10 -2.97
CA ALA A 67 -8.11 -0.08 -3.63
C ALA A 67 -8.79 -1.44 -3.54
N SER A 68 -8.07 -2.51 -3.90
CA SER A 68 -8.58 -3.87 -3.85
C SER A 68 -8.99 -4.28 -2.44
N PHE A 69 -8.25 -3.86 -1.41
CA PHE A 69 -8.59 -4.11 -0.01
C PHE A 69 -9.86 -3.39 0.43
N LEU A 70 -10.08 -2.14 0.02
CA LEU A 70 -11.34 -1.45 0.34
C LEU A 70 -12.54 -2.17 -0.30
N TYR A 71 -12.46 -2.53 -1.57
CA TYR A 71 -13.54 -3.26 -2.23
C TYR A 71 -13.72 -4.68 -1.69
N TYR A 72 -12.64 -5.33 -1.25
CA TYR A 72 -12.71 -6.60 -0.54
C TYR A 72 -13.58 -6.49 0.72
N LEU A 73 -13.37 -5.45 1.55
CA LEU A 73 -14.18 -5.24 2.77
C LEU A 73 -15.66 -5.08 2.43
N ILE A 74 -15.98 -4.35 1.36
CA ILE A 74 -17.37 -4.14 0.91
C ILE A 74 -18.02 -5.44 0.45
N GLU A 75 -17.34 -6.23 -0.39
CA GLU A 75 -17.91 -7.47 -0.93
C GLU A 75 -18.05 -8.56 0.13
N VAL A 76 -17.12 -8.65 1.09
CA VAL A 76 -17.21 -9.62 2.20
C VAL A 76 -18.43 -9.36 3.07
N LEU A 77 -18.87 -8.12 3.19
CA LEU A 77 -20.09 -7.75 3.92
C LEU A 77 -21.37 -8.01 3.10
N GLY A 78 -21.26 -8.55 1.89
CA GLY A 78 -22.39 -8.79 0.99
C GLY A 78 -22.70 -7.63 0.06
N GLY A 79 -21.78 -6.66 -0.06
CA GLY A 79 -21.83 -5.61 -1.08
C GLY A 79 -22.08 -4.20 -0.52
N GLU A 80 -22.22 -3.27 -1.45
CA GLU A 80 -22.23 -1.83 -1.14
C GLU A 80 -23.47 -1.39 -0.38
N GLU A 81 -24.64 -1.94 -0.69
CA GLU A 81 -25.91 -1.57 -0.04
C GLU A 81 -25.94 -2.01 1.43
N ILE A 82 -25.55 -3.25 1.72
CA ILE A 82 -25.46 -3.75 3.10
C ILE A 82 -24.42 -2.95 3.88
N THR A 83 -23.26 -2.68 3.27
CA THR A 83 -22.22 -1.85 3.92
C THR A 83 -22.72 -0.45 4.23
N ARG A 84 -23.50 0.18 3.33
CA ARG A 84 -24.12 1.48 3.59
C ARG A 84 -25.10 1.44 4.75
N THR A 85 -25.97 0.44 4.79
CA THR A 85 -26.96 0.29 5.86
C THR A 85 -26.30 0.05 7.22
N LEU A 86 -25.22 -0.72 7.26
CA LEU A 86 -24.41 -0.89 8.47
C LEU A 86 -23.80 0.43 8.94
N LEU A 87 -23.30 1.24 8.01
CA LEU A 87 -22.68 2.54 8.30
C LEU A 87 -23.68 3.65 8.68
N ASP A 88 -24.97 3.45 8.43
CA ASP A 88 -26.04 4.40 8.78
C ASP A 88 -26.56 4.20 10.21
N GLN A 89 -26.08 3.17 10.93
CA GLN A 89 -26.53 2.89 12.29
C GLN A 89 -26.02 3.95 13.30
N PRO A 90 -26.91 4.48 14.16
CA PRO A 90 -26.63 5.66 14.99
C PRO A 90 -25.63 5.43 16.14
N GLU A 91 -25.35 4.19 16.52
CA GLU A 91 -24.48 3.87 17.67
C GLU A 91 -22.98 3.93 17.36
N GLN A 92 -22.62 4.16 16.10
CA GLN A 92 -21.28 3.91 15.63
C GLN A 92 -20.49 5.21 15.43
N THR A 93 -19.60 5.51 16.39
CA THR A 93 -18.72 6.69 16.36
C THR A 93 -17.60 6.53 15.33
N TYR A 94 -17.95 6.58 14.05
CA TYR A 94 -17.02 6.47 12.93
C TYR A 94 -16.81 7.81 12.23
N GLY A 95 -15.74 7.91 11.43
CA GLY A 95 -15.44 9.14 10.70
C GLY A 95 -14.81 10.26 11.52
N ARG A 96 -14.69 10.11 12.85
CA ARG A 96 -13.92 11.05 13.67
C ARG A 96 -12.47 11.01 13.27
N HIS A 97 -11.99 12.10 12.72
CA HIS A 97 -10.57 12.25 12.43
C HIS A 97 -9.81 12.52 13.73
N GLY A 98 -8.58 12.01 13.85
CA GLY A 98 -7.71 12.39 14.96
C GLY A 98 -7.49 13.90 14.98
N ARG A 99 -7.09 14.47 16.12
CA ARG A 99 -7.01 15.93 16.35
C ARG A 99 -6.23 16.70 15.27
N PHE A 100 -5.26 16.08 14.61
CA PHE A 100 -4.51 16.65 13.49
C PHE A 100 -5.26 16.59 12.15
N MET A 101 -5.95 15.49 11.85
CA MET A 101 -6.74 15.39 10.61
C MET A 101 -8.08 16.13 10.71
N SER A 102 -8.68 16.26 11.90
CA SER A 102 -9.91 17.05 12.08
C SER A 102 -9.70 18.56 11.84
N LEU A 103 -8.44 19.00 11.80
CA LEU A 103 -8.02 20.36 11.47
C LEU A 103 -8.10 20.64 9.95
N PHE A 104 -8.00 19.60 9.12
CA PHE A 104 -7.99 19.71 7.65
C PHE A 104 -9.21 19.06 6.98
N PHE A 105 -9.84 18.08 7.64
CA PHE A 105 -10.98 17.33 7.10
C PHE A 105 -12.10 17.25 8.13
N SER A 106 -13.31 17.62 7.70
CA SER A 106 -14.54 17.43 8.49
C SER A 106 -14.79 15.94 8.73
N ASP A 107 -15.37 15.58 9.87
CA ASP A 107 -15.70 14.18 10.20
C ASP A 107 -16.63 13.57 9.14
N TRP A 108 -16.31 12.36 8.69
CA TRP A 108 -17.10 11.68 7.66
C TRP A 108 -18.11 10.71 8.29
N SER A 109 -19.33 11.17 8.54
CA SER A 109 -20.41 10.32 9.07
C SER A 109 -21.41 9.85 8.00
N GLY A 110 -22.03 8.69 8.21
CA GLY A 110 -23.18 8.19 7.45
C GLY A 110 -22.84 7.62 6.06
N PRO A 111 -23.82 7.47 5.15
CA PRO A 111 -23.65 6.78 3.85
C PRO A 111 -22.70 7.51 2.89
N LEU A 112 -22.47 8.80 3.11
CA LEU A 112 -21.46 9.59 2.39
C LEU A 112 -20.04 9.16 2.72
N PHE A 113 -19.80 8.57 3.91
CA PHE A 113 -18.49 8.07 4.32
C PHE A 113 -17.97 7.00 3.34
N LEU A 114 -18.78 5.99 3.04
CA LEU A 114 -18.39 4.92 2.12
C LEU A 114 -18.04 5.47 0.73
N SER A 115 -18.85 6.40 0.23
CA SER A 115 -18.61 7.06 -1.05
C SER A 115 -17.31 7.85 -1.02
N ARG A 116 -17.01 8.60 0.05
CA ARG A 116 -15.76 9.34 0.21
C ARG A 116 -14.55 8.42 0.32
N CYS A 117 -14.65 7.29 1.02
CA CYS A 117 -13.58 6.31 1.06
C CYS A 117 -13.30 5.75 -0.34
N LYS A 118 -14.33 5.36 -1.11
CA LYS A 118 -14.20 4.89 -2.50
C LYS A 118 -13.52 5.93 -3.39
N TRP A 119 -14.00 7.18 -3.34
CA TRP A 119 -13.40 8.29 -4.09
C TRP A 119 -11.95 8.53 -3.68
N GLY A 120 -11.64 8.46 -2.38
CA GLY A 120 -10.29 8.61 -1.86
C GLY A 120 -9.32 7.57 -2.44
N VAL A 121 -9.69 6.29 -2.44
CA VAL A 121 -8.77 5.26 -2.97
C VAL A 121 -8.59 5.37 -4.48
N LEU A 122 -9.64 5.73 -5.22
CA LEU A 122 -9.53 6.00 -6.65
C LEU A 122 -8.66 7.23 -6.93
N GLN A 123 -8.82 8.30 -6.14
CA GLN A 123 -8.00 9.50 -6.23
C GLN A 123 -6.52 9.20 -5.95
N TYR A 124 -6.22 8.32 -4.98
CA TYR A 124 -4.85 7.91 -4.71
C TYR A 124 -4.21 7.15 -5.88
N VAL A 125 -4.94 6.23 -6.51
CA VAL A 125 -4.45 5.53 -7.71
C VAL A 125 -4.14 6.53 -8.83
N VAL A 126 -5.04 7.48 -9.09
CA VAL A 126 -4.83 8.51 -10.13
C VAL A 126 -3.64 9.41 -9.79
N VAL A 127 -3.51 9.85 -8.53
CA VAL A 127 -2.38 10.67 -8.09
C VAL A 127 -1.07 9.90 -8.21
N LYS A 128 -1.00 8.62 -7.84
CA LYS A 128 0.21 7.82 -8.02
C LYS A 128 0.60 7.69 -9.49
N VAL A 129 -0.35 7.45 -10.39
CA VAL A 129 -0.06 7.44 -11.84
C VAL A 129 0.49 8.79 -12.31
N PHE A 130 -0.09 9.89 -11.86
CA PHE A 130 0.40 11.23 -12.20
C PHE A 130 1.79 11.51 -11.63
N CYS A 131 2.05 11.11 -10.37
CA CYS A 131 3.37 11.19 -9.74
C CYS A 131 4.44 10.42 -10.50
N VAL A 132 4.11 9.22 -11.02
CA VAL A 132 5.02 8.43 -11.86
C VAL A 132 5.32 9.16 -13.17
N VAL A 133 4.30 9.69 -13.85
CA VAL A 133 4.49 10.47 -15.08
C VAL A 133 5.37 11.69 -14.83
N LEU A 134 5.12 12.43 -13.74
CA LEU A 134 5.95 13.56 -13.35
C LEU A 134 7.39 13.16 -13.04
N THR A 135 7.60 12.05 -12.34
CA THR A 135 8.93 11.50 -12.05
C THR A 135 9.70 11.25 -13.34
N ILE A 136 9.07 10.60 -14.31
CA ILE A 136 9.68 10.33 -15.62
C ILE A 136 10.05 11.62 -16.36
N LEU A 137 9.16 12.61 -16.35
CA LEU A 137 9.41 13.89 -17.02
C LEU A 137 10.54 14.68 -16.35
N CYS A 138 10.59 14.69 -15.01
CA CYS A 138 11.64 15.35 -14.24
C CYS A 138 12.99 14.64 -14.41
N GLU A 139 12.99 13.31 -14.47
CA GLU A 139 14.20 12.50 -14.69
C GLU A 139 14.76 12.76 -16.10
N ALA A 140 13.89 12.77 -17.11
CA ALA A 140 14.28 13.12 -18.49
C ALA A 140 14.80 14.55 -18.63
N ALA A 141 14.34 15.48 -17.78
CA ALA A 141 14.82 16.87 -17.73
C ALA A 141 16.06 17.06 -16.84
N GLY A 142 16.48 16.04 -16.09
CA GLY A 142 17.59 16.13 -15.13
C GLY A 142 17.30 16.99 -13.90
N THR A 143 16.02 17.28 -13.59
CA THR A 143 15.60 18.14 -12.47
C THR A 143 14.91 17.36 -11.34
N TYR A 144 14.85 16.03 -11.43
CA TYR A 144 14.20 15.20 -10.41
C TYR A 144 14.95 15.26 -9.08
N GLY A 145 16.29 15.15 -9.08
CA GLY A 145 17.12 15.23 -7.88
C GLY A 145 16.75 14.16 -6.84
N ASN A 146 17.05 12.88 -7.15
CA ASN A 146 16.81 11.73 -6.27
C ASN A 146 17.35 12.00 -4.86
N GLY A 147 16.55 11.78 -3.83
CA GLY A 147 16.96 11.96 -2.43
C GLY A 147 17.15 13.41 -1.97
N GLU A 148 17.15 14.40 -2.88
CA GLU A 148 17.34 15.80 -2.53
C GLU A 148 16.05 16.46 -2.04
N PHE A 149 15.98 16.76 -0.74
CA PHE A 149 14.88 17.52 -0.13
C PHE A 149 15.01 19.05 -0.35
N SER A 150 15.27 19.47 -1.59
CA SER A 150 15.26 20.89 -1.96
C SER A 150 13.89 21.33 -2.49
N LEU A 151 13.48 22.55 -2.19
CA LEU A 151 12.27 23.18 -2.78
C LEU A 151 12.38 23.41 -4.29
N THR A 152 13.57 23.26 -4.87
CA THR A 152 13.82 23.34 -6.32
C THR A 152 13.78 21.96 -7.00
N SER A 153 13.78 20.88 -6.23
CA SER A 153 13.85 19.50 -6.72
C SER A 153 12.45 18.94 -7.01
N GLY A 154 12.29 18.25 -8.15
CA GLY A 154 11.05 17.58 -8.49
C GLY A 154 10.67 16.47 -7.50
N TYR A 155 11.68 15.78 -6.95
CA TYR A 155 11.52 14.70 -5.97
C TYR A 155 10.73 15.15 -4.74
N PHE A 156 11.02 16.36 -4.21
CA PHE A 156 10.31 16.89 -3.05
C PHE A 156 8.81 17.02 -3.27
N TYR A 157 8.38 17.64 -4.39
CA TYR A 157 6.96 17.85 -4.67
C TYR A 157 6.23 16.54 -4.92
N VAL A 158 6.81 15.65 -5.75
CA VAL A 158 6.22 14.35 -6.05
C VAL A 158 6.04 13.55 -4.76
N THR A 159 7.07 13.48 -3.94
CA THR A 159 7.06 12.78 -2.66
C THR A 159 6.04 13.39 -1.69
N PHE A 160 5.98 14.72 -1.59
CA PHE A 160 5.02 15.41 -0.70
C PHE A 160 3.56 15.10 -1.08
N PHE A 161 3.20 15.30 -2.35
CA PHE A 161 1.83 15.04 -2.81
C PHE A 161 1.45 13.56 -2.71
N ALA A 162 2.39 12.65 -3.03
CA ALA A 162 2.18 11.22 -2.88
C ALA A 162 1.89 10.84 -1.42
N ASN A 163 2.69 11.35 -0.47
CA ASN A 163 2.53 11.08 0.96
C ASN A 163 1.23 11.65 1.54
N VAL A 164 0.85 12.89 1.17
CA VAL A 164 -0.44 13.47 1.61
C VAL A 164 -1.60 12.61 1.13
N SER A 165 -1.60 12.24 -0.15
CA SER A 165 -2.63 11.38 -0.76
C SER A 165 -2.70 10.00 -0.08
N GLN A 166 -1.54 9.39 0.18
CA GLN A 166 -1.42 8.10 0.88
C GLN A 166 -1.94 8.17 2.31
N CYS A 167 -1.64 9.25 3.05
CA CYS A 167 -2.14 9.47 4.40
C CYS A 167 -3.66 9.53 4.44
N LEU A 168 -4.30 10.23 3.51
CA LEU A 168 -5.76 10.34 3.43
C LEU A 168 -6.43 8.98 3.23
N VAL A 169 -5.93 8.20 2.27
CA VAL A 169 -6.46 6.85 2.00
C VAL A 169 -6.17 5.88 3.14
N SER A 170 -4.99 5.97 3.74
CA SER A 170 -4.63 5.15 4.88
C SER A 170 -5.55 5.45 6.08
N CYS A 171 -5.82 6.71 6.38
CA CYS A 171 -6.77 7.07 7.43
C CYS A 171 -8.19 6.62 7.09
N GLY A 172 -8.69 6.91 5.89
CA GLY A 172 -10.05 6.53 5.47
C GLY A 172 -10.28 5.02 5.48
N SER A 173 -9.34 4.23 4.98
CA SER A 173 -9.42 2.76 5.03
C SER A 173 -9.31 2.19 6.45
N SER A 174 -8.51 2.81 7.34
CA SER A 174 -8.47 2.44 8.76
C SER A 174 -9.80 2.73 9.46
N GLN A 175 -10.41 3.88 9.18
CA GLN A 175 -11.71 4.25 9.74
C GLN A 175 -12.81 3.30 9.22
N LEU A 176 -12.79 2.95 7.93
CA LEU A 176 -13.75 2.00 7.37
C LEU A 176 -13.58 0.62 7.99
N PHE A 177 -12.35 0.14 8.12
CA PHE A 177 -12.08 -1.13 8.81
C PHE A 177 -12.58 -1.09 10.26
N TYR A 178 -12.27 -0.03 11.00
CA TYR A 178 -12.75 0.13 12.37
C TYR A 178 -14.27 0.13 12.44
N ALA A 179 -14.92 0.66 11.41
CA ALA A 179 -16.36 0.70 11.30
C ALA A 179 -16.99 -0.69 11.13
N VAL A 180 -16.43 -1.48 10.21
CA VAL A 180 -17.04 -2.75 9.82
C VAL A 180 -16.48 -3.97 10.56
N LYS A 181 -15.43 -3.81 11.37
CA LYS A 181 -14.73 -4.94 12.04
C LYS A 181 -15.66 -5.82 12.87
N LEU A 182 -16.64 -5.24 13.56
CA LEU A 182 -17.57 -5.99 14.42
C LEU A 182 -18.48 -6.86 13.55
N SER A 183 -19.02 -6.29 12.47
CA SER A 183 -19.84 -7.01 11.48
C SER A 183 -19.05 -8.10 10.77
N LEU A 184 -17.77 -7.85 10.45
CA LEU A 184 -16.87 -8.86 9.89
C LEU A 184 -16.60 -10.02 10.86
N MET A 185 -16.46 -9.74 12.15
CA MET A 185 -16.31 -10.80 13.15
C MET A 185 -17.62 -11.58 13.37
N ALA A 186 -18.77 -10.92 13.26
CA ALA A 186 -20.07 -11.57 13.41
C ALA A 186 -20.33 -12.64 12.33
N ILE A 187 -19.80 -12.45 11.11
CA ILE A 187 -19.85 -13.44 10.03
C ILE A 187 -18.72 -14.49 10.11
N GLY A 188 -17.93 -14.50 11.19
CA GLY A 188 -16.85 -15.46 11.41
C GLY A 188 -15.54 -15.15 10.67
N ALA A 189 -15.41 -13.99 10.02
CA ALA A 189 -14.16 -13.60 9.39
C ALA A 189 -13.10 -13.21 10.45
N LYS A 190 -11.81 -13.35 10.11
CA LYS A 190 -10.67 -12.88 10.92
C LYS A 190 -10.10 -11.57 10.35
N PRO A 191 -10.75 -10.42 10.57
CA PRO A 191 -10.48 -9.18 9.84
C PRO A 191 -9.13 -8.53 10.21
N TYR A 192 -8.69 -8.65 11.47
CA TYR A 192 -7.45 -8.01 11.95
C TYR A 192 -6.20 -8.54 11.24
N GLY A 193 -6.11 -9.85 11.00
CA GLY A 193 -4.97 -10.44 10.30
C GLY A 193 -4.86 -9.95 8.86
N LYS A 194 -6.00 -9.92 8.15
CA LYS A 194 -6.08 -9.45 6.75
C LYS A 194 -5.72 -7.97 6.64
N PHE A 195 -6.22 -7.13 7.54
CA PHE A 195 -5.89 -5.71 7.60
C PHE A 195 -4.41 -5.49 7.93
N ALA A 196 -3.87 -6.20 8.93
CA ALA A 196 -2.47 -6.07 9.32
C ALA A 196 -1.51 -6.53 8.23
N CYS A 197 -1.87 -7.55 7.43
CA CYS A 197 -1.05 -7.99 6.31
C CYS A 197 -0.95 -6.92 5.20
N VAL A 198 -2.08 -6.31 4.82
CA VAL A 198 -2.08 -5.28 3.77
C VAL A 198 -1.42 -3.99 4.26
N LYS A 199 -1.80 -3.52 5.46
CA LYS A 199 -1.28 -2.27 6.02
C LYS A 199 0.16 -2.39 6.49
N GLY A 200 0.54 -3.56 6.99
CA GLY A 200 1.88 -3.82 7.49
C GLY A 200 2.92 -3.62 6.40
N VAL A 201 2.68 -4.13 5.19
CA VAL A 201 3.60 -3.95 4.05
C VAL A 201 3.87 -2.46 3.83
N VAL A 202 2.82 -1.66 3.64
CA VAL A 202 2.92 -0.20 3.39
C VAL A 202 3.58 0.54 4.55
N PHE A 203 3.27 0.13 5.78
CA PHE A 203 3.79 0.78 6.98
C PHE A 203 5.28 0.53 7.16
N PHE A 204 5.73 -0.72 7.04
CA PHE A 204 7.15 -1.05 7.22
C PHE A 204 7.99 -0.48 6.08
N THR A 205 7.55 -0.58 4.83
CA THR A 205 8.29 -0.02 3.68
C THR A 205 8.50 1.49 3.83
N TRP A 206 7.47 2.21 4.28
CA TRP A 206 7.57 3.65 4.51
C TRP A 206 8.51 4.00 5.66
N TRP A 207 8.39 3.34 6.81
CA TRP A 207 9.27 3.60 7.96
C TRP A 207 10.72 3.23 7.70
N GLN A 208 10.98 2.20 6.90
CA GLN A 208 12.31 1.87 6.41
C GLN A 208 12.89 3.01 5.59
N GLY A 209 12.13 3.54 4.62
CA GLY A 209 12.60 4.66 3.80
C GLY A 209 12.90 5.90 4.62
N VAL A 210 12.05 6.24 5.60
CA VAL A 210 12.33 7.34 6.54
C VAL A 210 13.58 7.06 7.37
N GLY A 211 13.71 5.84 7.91
CA GLY A 211 14.88 5.45 8.70
C GLY A 211 16.19 5.54 7.91
N ILE A 212 16.18 5.07 6.66
CA ILE A 212 17.33 5.12 5.75
C ILE A 212 17.65 6.57 5.39
N ALA A 213 16.67 7.38 5.02
CA ALA A 213 16.88 8.80 4.73
C ALA A 213 17.49 9.55 5.92
N VAL A 214 17.08 9.24 7.15
CA VAL A 214 17.69 9.79 8.36
C VAL A 214 19.16 9.34 8.50
N LEU A 215 19.46 8.05 8.29
CA LEU A 215 20.83 7.53 8.34
C LEU A 215 21.74 8.16 7.27
N THR A 216 21.20 8.43 6.08
CA THR A 216 21.90 9.15 5.00
C THR A 216 22.22 10.58 5.41
N ASN A 217 21.25 11.31 5.99
CA ASN A 217 21.44 12.68 6.47
C ASN A 217 22.45 12.79 7.64
N TYR A 218 22.54 11.77 8.50
CA TYR A 218 23.56 11.71 9.55
C TYR A 218 24.95 11.30 9.02
N GLY A 219 25.10 11.04 7.72
CA GLY A 219 26.36 10.64 7.11
C GLY A 219 26.84 9.25 7.52
N ILE A 220 25.93 8.36 7.93
CA ILE A 220 26.27 6.97 8.29
C ILE A 220 26.40 6.11 7.02
N ILE A 221 25.52 6.35 6.05
CA ILE A 221 25.56 5.71 4.73
C ILE A 221 26.53 6.51 3.86
N HIS A 222 27.52 5.82 3.29
CA HIS A 222 28.57 6.41 2.47
C HIS A 222 28.54 5.78 1.09
N GLU A 223 29.02 6.52 0.10
CA GLU A 223 29.32 5.98 -1.23
C GLU A 223 30.23 4.75 -1.13
N ARG A 224 29.97 3.73 -1.94
CA ARG A 224 30.78 2.51 -1.97
C ARG A 224 31.04 2.07 -3.39
N GLY A 225 32.30 2.18 -3.82
CA GLY A 225 32.73 1.71 -5.12
C GLY A 225 32.04 2.48 -6.25
N THR A 226 31.24 1.79 -7.05
CA THR A 226 30.51 2.39 -8.19
C THR A 226 29.14 2.95 -7.81
N TRP A 227 28.74 2.91 -6.53
CA TRP A 227 27.42 3.30 -6.08
C TRP A 227 27.50 4.65 -5.36
N SER A 228 26.63 5.57 -5.76
CA SER A 228 26.44 6.82 -5.05
C SER A 228 25.82 6.56 -3.67
N GLN A 229 25.82 7.59 -2.82
CA GLN A 229 25.23 7.49 -1.49
C GLN A 229 23.73 7.12 -1.56
N ASP A 230 23.01 7.64 -2.54
CA ASP A 230 21.58 7.38 -2.75
C ASP A 230 21.34 5.96 -3.28
N ASP A 231 22.16 5.48 -4.23
CA ASP A 231 22.06 4.10 -4.73
C ASP A 231 22.26 3.08 -3.59
N VAL A 232 23.19 3.37 -2.66
CA VAL A 232 23.42 2.51 -1.49
C VAL A 232 22.23 2.52 -0.55
N ALA A 233 21.58 3.68 -0.36
CA ALA A 233 20.37 3.81 0.45
C ALA A 233 19.19 3.03 -0.17
N ASP A 234 18.95 3.20 -1.47
CA ASP A 234 17.88 2.52 -2.21
C ASP A 234 18.11 1.00 -2.23
N GLY A 235 19.33 0.55 -2.50
CA GLY A 235 19.68 -0.86 -2.44
C GLY A 235 19.53 -1.46 -1.04
N LEU A 236 19.85 -0.71 0.02
CA LEU A 236 19.59 -1.17 1.39
C LEU A 236 18.09 -1.33 1.65
N GLN A 237 17.26 -0.40 1.18
CA GLN A 237 15.81 -0.50 1.29
C GLN A 237 15.28 -1.71 0.54
N ASP A 238 15.69 -1.91 -0.72
CA ASP A 238 15.28 -3.05 -1.53
C ASP A 238 15.69 -4.41 -0.93
N TYR A 239 16.86 -4.46 -0.30
CA TYR A 239 17.29 -5.65 0.42
C TYR A 239 16.37 -5.96 1.60
N LEU A 240 16.05 -4.95 2.41
CA LEU A 240 15.13 -5.11 3.55
C LEU A 240 13.73 -5.54 3.09
N ILE A 241 13.20 -4.90 2.05
CA ILE A 241 11.90 -5.25 1.45
C ILE A 241 11.89 -6.71 1.00
N THR A 242 12.95 -7.17 0.33
CA THR A 242 13.04 -8.55 -0.15
C THR A 242 12.93 -9.57 1.00
N VAL A 243 13.58 -9.29 2.14
CA VAL A 243 13.51 -10.12 3.35
C VAL A 243 12.12 -10.04 3.99
N GLU A 244 11.54 -8.86 4.13
CA GLU A 244 10.21 -8.68 4.71
C GLU A 244 9.11 -9.34 3.92
N MET A 245 9.18 -9.30 2.58
CA MET A 245 8.20 -9.93 1.71
C MET A 245 8.14 -11.45 1.95
N LEU A 246 9.22 -12.10 2.40
CA LEU A 246 9.18 -13.51 2.79
C LEU A 246 8.26 -13.75 3.99
N PHE A 247 8.37 -12.93 5.04
CA PHE A 247 7.51 -13.02 6.21
C PHE A 247 6.06 -12.68 5.85
N PHE A 248 5.85 -11.66 5.02
CA PHE A 248 4.53 -11.33 4.52
C PHE A 248 3.93 -12.42 3.64
N ALA A 249 4.71 -13.14 2.83
CA ALA A 249 4.17 -14.26 2.04
C ALA A 249 3.60 -15.35 2.94
N ILE A 250 4.31 -15.69 4.02
CA ILE A 250 3.87 -16.67 5.01
C ILE A 250 2.61 -16.14 5.72
N ALA A 251 2.62 -14.89 6.17
CA ALA A 251 1.46 -14.27 6.83
C ALA A 251 0.22 -14.22 5.92
N HIS A 252 0.39 -13.88 4.64
CA HIS A 252 -0.68 -13.85 3.66
C HIS A 252 -1.26 -15.23 3.38
N MET A 253 -0.44 -16.29 3.34
CA MET A 253 -0.95 -17.67 3.21
C MET A 253 -1.88 -18.07 4.36
N TYR A 254 -1.53 -17.72 5.60
CA TYR A 254 -2.36 -18.05 6.77
C TYR A 254 -3.60 -17.18 6.90
N THR A 255 -3.48 -15.89 6.59
CA THR A 255 -4.56 -14.91 6.77
C THR A 255 -5.56 -14.90 5.61
N PHE A 256 -5.12 -15.17 4.38
CA PHE A 256 -5.97 -15.26 3.19
C PHE A 256 -6.01 -16.70 2.69
N SER A 257 -6.44 -17.64 3.53
CA SER A 257 -6.60 -19.03 3.11
C SER A 257 -7.75 -19.18 2.11
N TYR A 258 -7.58 -20.03 1.10
CA TYR A 258 -8.62 -20.36 0.12
C TYR A 258 -9.78 -21.17 0.74
N THR A 259 -9.54 -21.85 1.87
CA THR A 259 -10.55 -22.66 2.57
C THR A 259 -11.64 -21.83 3.25
N GLU A 260 -11.49 -20.51 3.32
CA GLU A 260 -12.48 -19.60 3.92
C GLU A 260 -13.62 -19.23 2.94
N TYR A 261 -13.53 -19.65 1.67
CA TYR A 261 -14.42 -19.22 0.57
C TYR A 261 -15.14 -20.39 -0.10
#